data_AF-A0A0A7KK38-F1
#
_entry.id   AF-A0A0A7KK38-F1
#
_cell.length_a   1.000
_cell.length_b   1.000
_cell.length_c   1.000
_cell.angle_alpha   90.00
_cell.angle_beta   90.00
_cell.angle_gamma   90.00
#
_symmetry.space_group_name_H-M   'P 1'
#
loop_
_entity.id
_entity.type
_entity.pdbx_description
1 polymer ?
#
loop_
_entity_poly.entity_id
_entity_poly.type
_entity_poly.pdbx_seq_one_letter_code
_entity_poly.pdbx_strand_id
1 'polypeptide(L)'
;MVKTAELRDITPAERGRAMRTFFWILLAFVAGIGVIVATLAVQGKAARDYGQRVVQAVQATKPSENVSYAQKCTEALPGPLPRGILGCDVTVDRGKVSVVLQAEGDKQYRLGE
;
A
#
# COMPACT_ATOMS: atom_id res chain seq x y z
N MET A 1 54.52 -9.42 9.84
CA MET A 1 54.73 -8.03 9.36
C MET A 1 53.36 -7.39 9.16
N VAL A 2 52.95 -6.52 10.09
CA VAL A 2 51.72 -5.73 9.97
C VAL A 2 52.02 -4.62 8.97
N LYS A 3 51.37 -4.64 7.79
CA LYS A 3 51.49 -3.57 6.82
C LYS A 3 50.71 -2.38 7.39
N THR A 4 51.42 -1.45 8.03
CA THR A 4 50.87 -0.18 8.51
C THR A 4 50.18 0.48 7.33
N ALA A 5 48.86 0.60 7.39
CA ALA A 5 48.09 1.27 6.35
C ALA A 5 48.60 2.72 6.26
N GLU A 6 49.22 3.05 5.13
CA GLU A 6 49.67 4.39 4.80
C GLU A 6 48.47 5.33 4.94
N LEU A 7 48.56 6.28 5.88
CA LEU A 7 47.49 7.21 6.18
C LEU A 7 47.32 8.11 4.95
N ARG A 8 46.34 7.79 4.10
CA ARG A 8 46.10 8.48 2.83
C ARG A 8 45.72 9.94 3.12
N ASP A 9 46.63 10.86 2.83
CA ASP A 9 46.41 12.29 3.05
C ASP A 9 45.38 12.81 2.04
N ILE A 10 44.11 12.87 2.45
CA ILE A 10 43.03 13.31 1.57
C ILE A 10 43.11 14.84 1.42
N THR A 11 43.54 15.29 0.24
CA THR A 11 43.59 16.71 -0.13
C THR A 11 42.17 17.33 -0.10
N PRO A 12 42.04 18.64 0.22
CA PRO A 12 40.73 19.30 0.34
C PRO A 12 39.87 19.21 -0.94
N ALA A 13 40.49 19.14 -2.12
CA ALA A 13 39.81 18.91 -3.39
C ALA A 13 39.16 17.50 -3.49
N GLU A 14 39.85 16.47 -2.99
CA GLU A 14 39.30 15.10 -2.92
C GLU A 14 38.16 15.01 -1.90
N ARG A 15 38.26 15.72 -0.76
CA ARG A 15 37.17 15.83 0.23
C ARG A 15 35.93 16.49 -0.36
N GLY A 16 36.11 17.56 -1.13
CA GLY A 16 35.00 18.26 -1.79
C GLY A 16 34.27 17.39 -2.82
N ARG A 17 35.03 16.65 -3.65
CA ARG A 17 34.46 15.70 -4.61
C ARG A 17 33.77 14.54 -3.89
N ALA A 18 34.40 13.97 -2.87
CA ALA A 18 33.83 12.88 -2.08
C ALA A 18 32.54 13.30 -1.37
N MET A 19 32.51 14.48 -0.74
CA MET A 19 31.29 15.01 -0.12
C MET A 19 30.19 15.24 -1.14
N ARG A 20 30.50 15.83 -2.30
CA ARG A 20 29.51 16.02 -3.36
C ARG A 20 28.92 14.70 -3.84
N THR A 21 29.76 13.69 -4.06
CA THR A 21 29.30 12.34 -4.43
C THR A 21 28.48 11.70 -3.32
N PHE A 22 28.90 11.85 -2.06
CA PHE A 22 28.14 11.36 -0.91
C PHE A 22 26.74 11.97 -0.83
N PHE A 23 26.61 13.30 -1.00
CA PHE A 23 25.31 13.96 -1.03
C PHE A 23 24.44 13.50 -2.20
N TRP A 24 25.03 13.27 -3.38
CA TRP A 24 24.31 12.70 -4.51
C TRP A 24 23.78 11.29 -4.22
N ILE A 25 24.60 10.44 -3.61
CA ILE A 25 24.20 9.08 -3.21
C ILE A 25 23.08 9.16 -2.16
N LEU A 26 23.24 10.03 -1.15
CA LEU A 26 22.24 10.22 -0.11
C LEU A 26 20.91 10.69 -0.70
N LEU A 27 20.96 11.66 -1.62
CA LEU A 27 19.78 12.17 -2.31
C LEU A 27 19.10 11.08 -3.15
N ALA A 28 19.88 10.30 -3.91
CA ALA A 28 19.35 9.18 -4.69
C ALA A 28 18.70 8.12 -3.80
N PHE A 29 19.30 7.83 -2.64
CA PHE A 29 18.77 6.88 -1.67
C PHE A 29 17.44 7.36 -1.07
N VAL A 30 17.39 8.60 -0.59
CA VAL A 30 16.16 9.18 -0.03
C VAL A 30 15.07 9.28 -1.10
N ALA A 31 15.41 9.69 -2.32
CA ALA A 31 14.47 9.71 -3.43
C ALA A 31 13.93 8.31 -3.75
N GLY A 32 14.79 7.28 -3.78
CA GLY A 32 14.39 5.89 -3.99
C GLY A 32 13.41 5.41 -2.92
N ILE A 33 13.69 5.67 -1.64
CA ILE A 33 12.77 5.34 -0.54
C ILE A 33 11.45 6.10 -0.71
N GLY A 34 11.51 7.39 -1.04
CA GLY A 34 10.34 8.24 -1.25
C GLY A 34 9.40 7.67 -2.32
N VAL A 35 9.95 7.18 -3.44
CA VAL A 35 9.17 6.52 -4.50
C VAL A 35 8.49 5.26 -3.97
N ILE A 36 9.21 4.39 -3.25
CA ILE A 36 8.63 3.15 -2.71
C ILE A 36 7.48 3.48 -1.76
N VAL A 37 7.68 4.39 -0.80
CA VAL A 37 6.64 4.79 0.15
C VAL A 37 5.44 5.41 -0.57
N ALA A 38 5.67 6.27 -1.58
CA ALA A 38 4.60 6.87 -2.36
C ALA A 38 3.76 5.80 -3.07
N THR A 39 4.38 4.79 -3.69
CA THR A 39 3.64 3.72 -4.37
C THR A 39 2.80 2.89 -3.40
N LEU A 40 3.33 2.58 -2.21
CA LEU A 40 2.60 1.83 -1.18
C LEU A 40 1.44 2.65 -0.59
N ALA A 41 1.65 3.95 -0.38
CA ALA A 41 0.61 4.87 0.11
C ALA A 41 -0.56 4.98 -0.88
N VAL A 42 -0.27 5.08 -2.18
CA VAL A 42 -1.30 5.14 -3.23
C VAL A 42 -2.09 3.83 -3.30
N GLN A 43 -1.42 2.67 -3.21
CA GLN A 43 -2.09 1.37 -3.21
C GLN A 43 -3.01 1.19 -2.00
N GLY A 44 -2.55 1.55 -0.79
CA GLY A 44 -3.36 1.48 0.43
C GLY A 44 -4.58 2.40 0.38
N LYS A 45 -4.43 3.61 -0.18
CA LYS A 45 -5.55 4.54 -0.36
C LYS A 45 -6.57 3.99 -1.36
N ALA A 46 -6.12 3.49 -2.51
CA ALA A 46 -7.01 2.93 -3.53
C ALA A 46 -7.83 1.74 -3.02
N ALA A 47 -7.23 0.87 -2.19
CA ALA A 47 -7.93 -0.26 -1.57
C ALA A 47 -9.05 0.21 -0.62
N ARG A 48 -8.77 1.20 0.24
CA ARG A 48 -9.76 1.78 1.15
C ARG A 48 -10.89 2.48 0.41
N ASP A 49 -10.56 3.35 -0.56
CA ASP A 49 -11.55 4.07 -1.37
C ASP A 49 -12.42 3.11 -2.19
N TYR A 50 -11.87 2.00 -2.66
CA TYR A 50 -12.65 0.96 -3.33
C TYR A 50 -13.60 0.25 -2.35
N GLY A 51 -13.10 -0.20 -1.20
CA GLY A 51 -13.94 -0.87 -0.20
C GLY A 51 -15.07 0.02 0.32
N GLN A 52 -14.83 1.32 0.53
CA GLN A 52 -15.88 2.28 0.90
C GLN A 52 -16.97 2.39 -0.18
N ARG A 53 -16.60 2.42 -1.46
CA ARG A 53 -17.57 2.45 -2.57
C ARG A 53 -18.39 1.17 -2.64
N VAL A 54 -17.78 0.01 -2.38
CA VAL A 54 -18.50 -1.27 -2.32
C VAL A 54 -19.50 -1.26 -1.15
N VAL A 55 -19.09 -0.84 0.04
CA VAL A 55 -20.00 -0.71 1.20
C VAL A 55 -21.17 0.22 0.86
N GLN A 56 -20.92 1.37 0.26
CA GLN A 56 -21.97 2.31 -0.15
C GLN A 56 -22.91 1.71 -1.20
N ALA A 57 -22.39 1.02 -2.20
CA ALA A 57 -23.19 0.37 -3.23
C ALA A 57 -24.12 -0.70 -2.64
N VAL A 58 -23.62 -1.51 -1.71
CA VAL A 58 -24.40 -2.57 -1.05
C VAL A 58 -25.37 -2.00 -0.02
N GLN A 59 -25.01 -0.94 0.70
CA GLN A 59 -25.96 -0.25 1.58
C GLN A 59 -27.09 0.44 0.79
N ALA A 60 -26.80 0.94 -0.42
CA ALA A 60 -27.81 1.55 -1.28
C ALA A 60 -28.89 0.55 -1.73
N THR A 61 -28.59 -0.77 -1.77
CA THR A 61 -29.59 -1.81 -2.05
C THR A 61 -30.50 -2.11 -0.85
N LYS A 62 -30.29 -1.44 0.30
CA LYS A 62 -31.07 -1.61 1.55
C LYS A 62 -31.31 -3.08 1.90
N PRO A 63 -30.25 -3.85 2.18
CA PRO A 63 -30.41 -5.24 2.60
C PRO A 63 -31.30 -5.31 3.85
N SER A 64 -32.28 -6.20 3.83
CA SER A 64 -33.20 -6.38 4.95
C SER A 64 -32.48 -6.97 6.16
N GLU A 65 -32.89 -6.56 7.37
CA GLU A 65 -32.25 -6.98 8.63
C GLU A 65 -32.32 -8.49 8.90
N ASN A 66 -33.13 -9.23 8.13
CA ASN A 66 -33.31 -10.68 8.29
C ASN A 66 -32.53 -11.51 7.27
N VAL A 67 -31.76 -10.87 6.38
CA VAL A 67 -31.05 -11.55 5.29
C VAL A 67 -29.56 -11.45 5.51
N SER A 68 -28.91 -12.62 5.51
CA SER A 68 -27.46 -12.76 5.55
C SER A 68 -26.99 -13.47 4.28
N TYR A 69 -26.04 -12.88 3.58
CA TYR A 69 -25.48 -13.44 2.35
C TYR A 69 -24.06 -12.94 2.14
N ALA A 70 -23.27 -13.73 1.43
CA ALA A 70 -21.97 -13.33 0.94
C ALA A 70 -22.03 -13.15 -0.58
N GLN A 71 -21.39 -12.10 -1.08
CA GLN A 71 -21.28 -11.83 -2.51
C GLN A 71 -19.90 -11.26 -2.85
N LYS A 72 -19.46 -11.39 -4.10
CA LYS A 72 -18.18 -10.81 -4.53
C LYS A 72 -18.32 -9.31 -4.72
N CYS A 73 -17.28 -8.55 -4.42
CA CYS A 73 -17.33 -7.09 -4.64
C CYS A 73 -17.53 -6.70 -6.11
N THR A 74 -17.11 -7.54 -7.05
CA THR A 74 -17.34 -7.35 -8.49
C THR A 74 -18.80 -7.49 -8.89
N GLU A 75 -19.59 -8.21 -8.10
CA GLU A 75 -21.04 -8.35 -8.31
C GLU A 75 -21.77 -7.10 -7.77
N ALA A 76 -21.31 -6.57 -6.64
CA ALA A 76 -21.86 -5.35 -6.03
C ALA A 76 -21.44 -4.07 -6.77
N LEU A 77 -20.18 -3.99 -7.20
CA LEU A 77 -19.63 -2.84 -7.92
C LEU A 77 -18.84 -3.37 -9.13
N PRO A 78 -19.46 -3.43 -10.32
CA PRO A 78 -18.80 -3.92 -11.51
C PRO A 78 -17.63 -3.02 -11.89
N GLY A 79 -16.44 -3.60 -11.92
CA GLY A 79 -15.21 -2.89 -12.23
C GLY A 79 -13.95 -3.71 -11.89
N PRO A 80 -12.78 -3.27 -12.38
CA PRO A 80 -11.52 -3.93 -12.07
C PRO A 80 -11.16 -3.75 -10.59
N LEU A 81 -10.57 -4.79 -10.00
CA LEU A 81 -10.02 -4.69 -8.65
C LEU A 81 -8.81 -3.72 -8.64
N PRO A 82 -8.58 -3.01 -7.53
CA PRO A 82 -7.37 -2.21 -7.35
C PRO A 82 -6.11 -3.10 -7.43
N ARG A 83 -5.00 -2.56 -7.93
CA ARG A 83 -3.72 -3.28 -7.95
C ARG A 83 -3.31 -3.67 -6.52
N GLY A 84 -2.79 -4.89 -6.37
CA GLY A 84 -2.40 -5.45 -5.08
C GLY A 84 -3.54 -6.05 -4.25
N ILE A 85 -4.77 -6.09 -4.79
CA ILE A 85 -5.90 -6.81 -4.18
C ILE A 85 -6.16 -8.09 -4.97
N LEU A 86 -6.09 -9.22 -4.27
CA LEU A 86 -6.28 -10.56 -4.80
C LEU A 86 -7.74 -11.00 -4.70
N GLY A 87 -8.46 -10.54 -3.69
CA GLY A 87 -9.83 -10.95 -3.43
C GLY A 87 -10.62 -9.85 -2.73
N CYS A 88 -11.93 -9.81 -2.98
CA CYS A 88 -12.84 -8.91 -2.29
C CYS A 88 -14.18 -9.61 -2.10
N ASP A 89 -14.52 -9.84 -0.83
CA ASP A 89 -15.73 -10.52 -0.40
C ASP A 89 -16.57 -9.56 0.43
N VAL A 90 -17.83 -9.42 0.08
CA VAL A 90 -18.84 -8.69 0.86
C VAL A 90 -19.62 -9.71 1.66
N THR A 91 -19.75 -9.49 2.95
CA THR A 91 -20.62 -10.27 3.83
C THR A 91 -21.67 -9.33 4.42
N VAL A 92 -22.93 -9.61 4.15
CA VAL A 92 -24.06 -8.98 4.80
C VAL A 92 -24.53 -9.91 5.91
N ASP A 93 -24.54 -9.44 7.16
CA ASP A 93 -25.03 -10.18 8.32
C ASP A 93 -26.16 -9.39 8.97
N ARG A 94 -27.39 -9.91 8.89
CA ARG A 94 -28.58 -9.25 9.48
C ARG A 94 -28.70 -7.77 9.07
N GLY A 95 -28.54 -7.49 7.79
CA GLY A 95 -28.58 -6.13 7.23
C GLY A 95 -27.32 -5.29 7.44
N LYS A 96 -26.34 -5.76 8.22
CA LYS A 96 -25.03 -5.11 8.39
C LYS A 96 -24.08 -5.50 7.29
N VAL A 97 -23.44 -4.52 6.66
CA VAL A 97 -22.54 -4.74 5.52
C VAL A 97 -21.09 -4.69 5.99
N SER A 98 -20.39 -5.81 5.82
CA SER A 98 -18.94 -5.92 6.02
C SER A 98 -18.26 -6.31 4.72
N VAL A 99 -17.08 -5.76 4.47
CA VAL A 99 -16.28 -6.01 3.27
C VAL A 99 -14.89 -6.42 3.71
N VAL A 100 -14.42 -7.55 3.18
CA VAL A 100 -13.08 -8.08 3.40
C VAL A 100 -12.33 -8.03 2.08
N LEU A 101 -11.32 -7.17 2.04
CA LEU A 101 -10.37 -7.06 0.93
C LEU A 101 -9.12 -7.86 1.28
N GLN A 102 -8.82 -8.87 0.48
CA GLN A 102 -7.58 -9.64 0.56
C GLN A 102 -6.54 -9.00 -0.35
N ALA A 103 -5.48 -8.48 0.26
CA ALA A 103 -4.35 -7.90 -0.44
C ALA A 103 -3.20 -8.91 -0.56
N GLU A 104 -2.31 -8.63 -1.50
CA GLU A 104 -1.11 -9.40 -1.74
C GLU A 104 -0.20 -9.42 -0.48
N GLY A 105 0.29 -10.61 -0.12
CA GLY A 105 1.08 -10.82 1.10
C GLY A 105 0.27 -11.01 2.39
N ASP A 106 -0.84 -11.76 2.33
CA ASP A 106 -1.70 -12.15 3.46
C ASP A 106 -2.33 -10.99 4.26
N LYS A 107 -2.29 -9.77 3.72
CA LYS A 107 -2.91 -8.60 4.37
C LYS A 107 -4.41 -8.60 4.09
N GLN A 108 -5.22 -8.52 5.14
CA GLN A 108 -6.68 -8.36 5.01
C GLN A 108 -7.10 -6.98 5.51
N TYR A 109 -7.83 -6.25 4.68
CA TYR A 109 -8.49 -5.01 5.09
C TYR A 109 -9.97 -5.29 5.30
N ARG A 110 -10.43 -5.12 6.54
CA ARG A 110 -11.85 -5.22 6.89
C ARG A 110 -12.45 -3.83 7.00
N LEU A 111 -13.58 -3.62 6.32
CA LEU A 111 -14.31 -2.36 6.28
C LEU A 111 -15.79 -2.65 6.55
N GLY A 112 -16.40 -1.94 7.50
CA GLY A 112 -17.80 -2.15 7.92
C GLY A 112 -17.92 -2.62 9.38
N GLU A 113 -19.15 -2.61 9.90
CA GLU A 113 -19.55 -2.95 11.27
C GLU A 113 -20.78 -3.87 11.28
#